data_AF-I0QRQ1-F1
#
_entry.id   AF-I0QRQ1-F1
#
_cell.length_a   1.000
_cell.length_b   1.000
_cell.length_c   1.000
_cell.angle_alpha   90.00
_cell.angle_beta   90.00
_cell.angle_gamma   90.00
#
_symmetry.space_group_name_H-M   'P 1'
#
loop_
_entity.id
_entity.type
_entity.pdbx_description
1 polymer ?
#
loop_
_entity_poly.entity_id
_entity_poly.type
_entity_poly.pdbx_seq_one_letter_code
_entity_poly.pdbx_strand_id
1 'polypeptide(L)'
;MQNQIAAIDFRDMVSVSGERIITTSRKVADYFGKQHHHIIQKIEKLDCSGEFLTSNFSRVTYEHKGNQYVEYEISRDGAMYIIMSFTGKKAAAIKEAFIKAFNWMRDKLLEISHSYQKDRNELMLEYMKEKDVASMSGRLLNRWGRVKKPQLLAKMERLEQQGQISIPGLIDKAA
;
A
#
# COMPACT_ATOMS: atom_id res chain seq x y z
N MET A 1 -15.64 -10.32 -15.24
CA MET A 1 -16.03 -9.06 -15.92
C MET A 1 -14.82 -8.54 -16.67
N GLN A 2 -14.87 -8.59 -18.00
CA GLN A 2 -13.81 -8.09 -18.88
C GLN A 2 -13.69 -6.58 -18.72
N ASN A 3 -12.50 -6.12 -18.31
CA ASN A 3 -12.16 -4.72 -18.18
C ASN A 3 -11.87 -4.17 -19.58
N GLN A 4 -12.92 -3.85 -20.35
CA GLN A 4 -12.76 -3.07 -21.58
C GLN A 4 -12.52 -1.61 -21.17
N ILE A 5 -11.26 -1.32 -20.85
CA ILE A 5 -10.73 0.03 -21.06
C ILE A 5 -10.90 0.25 -22.56
N ALA A 6 -11.83 1.12 -22.97
CA ALA A 6 -11.89 1.56 -24.36
C ALA A 6 -10.45 1.89 -24.77
N ALA A 7 -9.91 1.16 -25.75
CA ALA A 7 -8.50 1.23 -26.09
C ALA A 7 -8.21 2.63 -26.64
N ILE A 8 -7.86 3.56 -25.74
CA ILE A 8 -7.39 4.87 -26.12
C ILE A 8 -5.99 4.65 -26.64
N ASP A 9 -5.84 4.77 -27.96
CA ASP A 9 -4.55 4.60 -28.61
C ASP A 9 -3.74 5.90 -28.48
N PHE A 10 -2.73 5.89 -27.63
CA PHE A 10 -1.80 7.00 -27.45
C PHE A 10 -0.56 6.92 -28.35
N ARG A 11 -0.44 5.90 -29.22
CA ARG A 11 0.77 5.71 -30.05
C ARG A 11 1.09 6.94 -30.90
N ASP A 12 0.07 7.58 -31.45
CA ASP A 12 0.24 8.78 -32.28
C ASP A 12 0.70 9.99 -31.46
N MET A 13 0.34 10.02 -30.17
CA MET A 13 0.67 11.12 -29.25
C MET A 13 2.09 11.01 -28.69
N VAL A 14 2.75 9.85 -28.76
CA VAL A 14 4.00 9.61 -28.02
C VAL A 14 5.21 9.52 -28.96
N SER A 15 6.37 9.98 -28.50
CA SER A 15 7.67 9.86 -29.16
C SER A 15 8.79 9.63 -28.14
N VAL A 16 9.90 9.07 -28.61
CA VAL A 16 11.12 8.88 -27.80
C VAL A 16 12.08 10.03 -28.13
N SER A 17 12.55 10.74 -27.11
CA SER A 17 13.60 11.77 -27.19
C SER A 17 14.70 11.39 -26.20
N GLY A 18 15.82 10.87 -26.72
CA GLY A 18 16.85 10.21 -25.92
C GLY A 18 16.30 9.00 -25.16
N GLU A 19 16.42 9.01 -23.83
CA GLU A 19 15.89 7.96 -22.93
C GLU A 19 14.48 8.29 -22.39
N ARG A 20 13.90 9.42 -22.80
CA ARG A 20 12.62 9.89 -22.28
C ARG A 20 11.49 9.64 -23.28
N ILE A 21 10.36 9.21 -22.75
CA ILE A 21 9.09 9.16 -23.47
C ILE A 21 8.42 10.53 -23.32
N ILE A 22 8.28 11.24 -24.44
CA ILE A 22 7.70 12.59 -24.50
C ILE A 22 6.51 12.61 -25.47
N THR A 23 5.73 13.68 -25.44
CA THR A 23 4.88 14.13 -26.56
C THR A 23 5.37 15.46 -27.05
N THR A 24 4.95 15.88 -28.24
CA THR A 24 5.20 17.23 -28.72
C THR A 24 3.90 18.03 -28.83
N SER A 25 3.99 19.36 -28.85
CA SER A 25 2.81 20.21 -29.03
C SER A 25 2.12 19.99 -30.38
N ARG A 26 2.84 19.55 -31.44
CA ARG A 26 2.21 19.13 -32.70
C ARG A 26 1.45 17.82 -32.57
N LYS A 27 2.05 16.79 -31.95
CA LYS A 27 1.35 15.51 -31.73
C LYS A 27 0.08 15.67 -30.91
N VAL A 28 0.11 16.53 -29.88
CA VAL A 28 -1.09 16.90 -29.13
C VAL A 28 -2.11 17.61 -30.02
N ALA A 29 -1.68 18.54 -30.85
CA ALA A 29 -2.57 19.24 -31.80
C ALA A 29 -3.25 18.25 -32.75
N ASP A 30 -2.48 17.37 -33.41
CA ASP A 30 -2.96 16.38 -34.36
C ASP A 30 -3.94 15.40 -33.73
N TYR A 31 -3.58 14.85 -32.56
CA TYR A 31 -4.41 13.87 -31.86
C TYR A 31 -5.78 14.44 -31.49
N PHE A 32 -5.83 15.69 -31.01
CA PHE A 32 -7.08 16.36 -30.61
C PHE A 32 -7.77 17.14 -31.75
N GLY A 33 -7.22 17.13 -32.97
CA GLY A 33 -7.73 17.91 -34.10
C GLY A 33 -7.75 19.42 -33.81
N LYS A 34 -6.72 19.92 -33.13
CA LYS A 34 -6.55 21.33 -32.78
C LYS A 34 -5.44 21.94 -33.61
N GLN A 35 -5.45 23.26 -33.75
CA GLN A 35 -4.36 23.97 -34.41
C GLN A 35 -3.13 24.05 -33.50
N HIS A 36 -1.94 23.79 -34.05
CA HIS A 36 -0.67 23.78 -33.29
C HIS A 36 -0.42 25.11 -32.54
N HIS A 37 -0.68 26.25 -33.18
CA HIS A 37 -0.52 27.57 -32.56
C HIS A 37 -1.42 27.76 -31.32
N HIS A 38 -2.63 27.19 -31.30
CA HIS A 38 -3.49 27.24 -30.12
C HIS A 38 -2.94 26.41 -28.95
N ILE A 39 -2.21 25.34 -29.24
CA ILE A 39 -1.54 24.55 -28.19
C ILE A 39 -0.38 25.33 -27.60
N ILE A 40 0.44 25.97 -28.44
CA ILE A 40 1.55 26.85 -28.00
C ILE A 40 1.02 27.97 -27.10
N GLN A 41 0.04 28.73 -27.57
CA GLN A 41 -0.55 29.82 -26.78
C GLN A 41 -1.14 29.34 -25.46
N LYS A 42 -1.68 28.11 -25.43
CA LYS A 42 -2.21 27.52 -24.22
C LYS A 42 -1.10 27.13 -23.24
N ILE A 43 0.03 26.60 -23.72
CA ILE A 43 1.22 26.32 -22.90
C ILE A 43 1.78 27.62 -22.29
N GLU A 44 1.88 28.68 -23.08
CA GLU A 44 2.41 29.98 -22.65
C GLU A 44 1.50 30.71 -21.64
N LYS A 45 0.22 30.32 -21.56
CA LYS A 45 -0.79 30.89 -20.65
C LYS A 45 -1.16 29.93 -19.51
N LEU A 46 -0.38 28.88 -19.27
CA LEU A 46 -0.67 27.95 -18.17
C LEU A 46 -0.50 28.67 -16.82
N ASP A 47 -1.53 28.55 -15.98
CA ASP A 47 -1.51 29.01 -14.60
C ASP A 47 -1.01 27.88 -13.69
N CYS A 48 0.29 27.58 -13.79
CA CYS A 48 0.96 26.57 -12.98
C CYS A 48 2.25 27.12 -12.36
N SER A 49 2.81 26.41 -11.38
CA SER A 49 4.09 26.82 -10.79
C SER A 49 5.21 26.83 -11.84
N GLY A 50 6.17 27.73 -11.70
CA GLY A 50 7.32 27.82 -12.60
C GLY A 50 8.15 26.53 -12.65
N GLU A 51 8.23 25.81 -11.53
CA GLU A 51 8.85 24.48 -11.45
C GLU A 51 8.12 23.44 -12.30
N PHE A 52 6.78 23.41 -12.21
CA PHE A 52 5.97 22.51 -13.03
C PHE A 52 6.11 22.85 -14.52
N LEU A 53 6.07 24.13 -14.86
CA LEU A 53 6.22 24.57 -16.25
C LEU A 53 7.57 24.11 -16.82
N THR A 54 8.66 24.40 -16.12
CA THR A 54 10.03 24.11 -16.59
C THR A 54 10.32 22.61 -16.67
N SER A 55 9.76 21.81 -15.75
CA SER A 55 9.97 20.36 -15.71
C SER A 55 9.18 19.61 -16.78
N ASN A 56 8.05 20.17 -17.22
CA ASN A 56 7.10 19.46 -18.07
C ASN A 56 6.99 20.02 -19.49
N PHE A 57 7.47 21.24 -19.76
CA PHE A 57 7.38 21.90 -21.06
C PHE A 57 8.74 22.48 -21.46
N SER A 58 9.41 21.83 -22.41
CA SER A 58 10.69 22.30 -22.96
C SER A 58 10.47 22.90 -24.33
N ARG A 59 10.77 24.20 -24.48
CA ARG A 59 10.66 24.89 -25.77
C ARG A 59 11.78 24.42 -26.69
N VAL A 60 11.43 23.95 -27.87
CA VAL A 60 12.35 23.50 -28.91
C VAL A 60 12.04 24.20 -30.24
N THR A 61 13.01 24.21 -31.15
CA THR A 61 12.80 24.66 -32.52
C THR A 61 12.80 23.47 -33.45
N TYR A 62 11.98 23.53 -34.50
CA TYR A 62 12.01 22.56 -35.58
C TYR A 62 12.01 23.28 -36.92
N GLU A 63 12.62 22.66 -37.93
CA GLU A 63 12.64 23.18 -39.28
C GLU A 63 11.51 22.55 -40.11
N HIS A 64 10.80 23.38 -40.86
CA HIS A 64 9.82 22.92 -41.84
C HIS A 64 9.85 23.84 -43.05
N LYS A 65 10.06 23.26 -44.24
CA LYS A 65 10.12 23.98 -45.52
C LYS A 65 11.11 25.17 -45.50
N GLY A 66 12.28 24.98 -44.88
CA GLY A 66 13.34 26.00 -44.78
C GLY A 66 13.06 27.11 -43.75
N ASN A 67 11.96 27.04 -43.00
CA ASN A 67 11.65 27.97 -41.92
C ASN A 67 11.77 27.28 -40.56
N GLN A 68 12.19 28.04 -39.54
CA GLN A 68 12.19 27.57 -38.15
C GLN A 68 10.89 27.94 -37.44
N TYR A 69 10.33 26.96 -36.73
CA TYR A 69 9.11 27.09 -35.96
C TYR A 69 9.34 26.65 -34.52
N VAL A 70 8.56 27.21 -33.62
CA VAL A 70 8.57 26.85 -32.19
C VAL A 70 7.70 25.62 -31.99
N GLU A 71 8.19 24.68 -31.20
CA GLU A 71 7.47 23.52 -30.68
C GLU A 71 7.79 23.36 -29.19
N TYR A 72 7.00 22.55 -28.49
CA TYR A 72 7.31 22.13 -27.12
C TYR A 72 7.45 20.62 -27.10
N GLU A 73 8.53 20.13 -26.51
CA GLU A 73 8.60 18.79 -25.95
C GLU A 73 7.89 18.81 -24.60
N ILE A 74 7.04 17.83 -24.37
CA ILE A 74 6.10 17.81 -23.26
C ILE A 74 6.22 16.46 -22.57
N SER A 75 6.38 16.47 -21.25
CA SER A 75 6.39 15.25 -20.43
C SER A 75 5.01 14.59 -20.39
N ARG A 76 4.93 13.38 -19.84
CA ARG A 76 3.65 12.73 -19.55
C ARG A 76 2.73 13.61 -18.68
N ASP A 77 3.27 14.23 -17.65
CA ASP A 77 2.50 15.00 -16.68
C ASP A 77 2.05 16.34 -17.26
N GLY A 78 2.90 16.98 -18.06
CA GLY A 78 2.53 18.17 -18.83
C GLY A 78 1.44 17.89 -19.86
N ALA A 79 1.52 16.75 -20.55
CA ALA A 79 0.49 16.32 -21.49
C ALA A 79 -0.84 16.15 -20.77
N MET A 80 -0.84 15.46 -19.63
CA MET A 80 -2.05 15.24 -18.84
C MET A 80 -2.67 16.55 -18.36
N TYR A 81 -1.84 17.47 -17.86
CA TYR A 81 -2.28 18.80 -17.42
C TYR A 81 -3.05 19.54 -18.53
N ILE A 82 -2.50 19.56 -19.74
CA ILE A 82 -3.15 20.22 -20.88
C ILE A 82 -4.41 19.49 -21.32
N ILE A 83 -4.38 18.17 -21.42
CA ILE A 83 -5.53 17.34 -21.85
C ILE A 83 -6.73 17.56 -20.93
N MET A 84 -6.49 17.69 -19.63
CA MET A 84 -7.55 17.98 -18.65
C MET A 84 -8.25 19.31 -18.92
N SER A 85 -7.55 20.29 -19.50
CA SER A 85 -8.12 21.58 -19.90
C SER A 85 -8.89 21.56 -21.23
N PHE A 86 -8.87 20.45 -21.98
CA PHE A 86 -9.53 20.35 -23.27
C PHE A 86 -11.02 19.97 -23.13
N THR A 87 -11.81 20.45 -24.09
CA THR A 87 -13.21 20.06 -24.28
C THR A 87 -13.35 19.19 -25.55
N GLY A 88 -14.44 18.43 -25.64
CA GLY A 88 -14.78 17.56 -26.79
C GLY A 88 -14.73 16.06 -26.47
N LYS A 89 -15.32 15.24 -27.37
CA LYS A 89 -15.51 13.79 -27.16
C LYS A 89 -14.21 13.02 -26.88
N LYS A 90 -13.13 13.30 -27.64
CA LYS A 90 -11.81 12.67 -27.42
C LYS A 90 -11.22 13.00 -26.05
N ALA A 91 -11.30 14.26 -25.63
CA ALA A 91 -10.84 14.68 -24.31
C ALA A 91 -11.69 14.06 -23.20
N ALA A 92 -13.01 14.01 -23.35
CA ALA A 92 -13.91 13.36 -22.41
C ALA A 92 -13.58 11.88 -22.22
N ALA A 93 -13.33 11.15 -23.31
CA ALA A 93 -12.95 9.73 -23.24
C ALA A 93 -11.66 9.51 -22.44
N ILE A 94 -10.63 10.35 -22.63
CA ILE A 94 -9.38 10.28 -21.85
C ILE A 94 -9.64 10.56 -20.37
N LYS A 95 -10.44 11.58 -20.06
CA LYS A 95 -10.79 11.93 -18.67
C LYS A 95 -11.52 10.79 -17.99
N GLU A 96 -12.51 10.19 -18.64
CA GLU A 96 -13.25 9.04 -18.11
C GLU A 96 -12.34 7.83 -17.91
N ALA A 97 -11.45 7.53 -18.87
CA ALA A 97 -10.50 6.43 -18.73
C ALA A 97 -9.53 6.64 -17.56
N PHE A 98 -9.04 7.87 -17.36
CA PHE A 98 -8.23 8.21 -16.21
C PHE A 98 -8.98 8.05 -14.89
N ILE A 99 -10.22 8.53 -14.81
CA ILE A 99 -11.09 8.37 -13.62
C ILE A 99 -11.34 6.89 -13.33
N LYS A 100 -11.59 6.07 -14.36
CA LYS A 100 -11.75 4.62 -14.21
C LYS A 100 -10.49 3.95 -13.67
N ALA A 101 -9.33 4.29 -14.23
CA ALA A 101 -8.04 3.77 -13.75
C ALA A 101 -7.76 4.19 -12.29
N PHE A 102 -8.08 5.43 -11.93
CA PHE A 102 -7.95 5.93 -10.57
C PHE A 102 -8.85 5.18 -9.59
N ASN A 103 -10.13 5.00 -9.91
CA ASN A 103 -11.07 4.25 -9.08
C ASN A 103 -10.64 2.79 -8.92
N TRP A 104 -10.19 2.15 -10.01
CA TRP A 104 -9.66 0.79 -9.94
C TRP A 104 -8.45 0.69 -8.99
N MET A 105 -7.51 1.64 -9.08
CA MET A 105 -6.35 1.68 -8.18
C MET A 105 -6.75 1.93 -6.73
N ARG A 106 -7.68 2.86 -6.48
CA ARG A 106 -8.25 3.11 -5.14
C ARG A 106 -8.82 1.83 -4.56
N ASP A 107 -9.66 1.13 -5.32
CA ASP A 107 -10.34 -0.08 -4.84
C ASP A 107 -9.31 -1.18 -4.50
N LYS A 108 -8.24 -1.30 -5.31
CA LYS A 108 -7.13 -2.21 -5.03
C LYS A 108 -6.35 -1.85 -3.77
N LEU A 109 -6.07 -0.56 -3.55
CA LEU A 109 -5.39 -0.12 -2.32
C LEU A 109 -6.23 -0.36 -1.07
N LEU A 110 -7.55 -0.17 -1.15
CA LEU A 110 -8.47 -0.47 -0.06
C LEU A 110 -8.50 -1.97 0.26
N GLU A 111 -8.56 -2.82 -0.77
CA GLU A 111 -8.51 -4.28 -0.62
C GLU A 111 -7.23 -4.73 0.12
N ILE A 112 -6.07 -4.22 -0.31
CA ILE A 112 -4.78 -4.50 0.33
C ILE A 112 -4.76 -4.02 1.79
N SER A 113 -5.23 -2.80 2.04
CA SER A 113 -5.28 -2.24 3.40
C SER A 113 -6.16 -3.07 4.33
N HIS A 114 -7.34 -3.49 3.87
CA HIS A 114 -8.24 -4.33 4.64
C HIS A 114 -7.64 -5.71 4.92
N SER A 115 -7.00 -6.34 3.94
CA SER A 115 -6.30 -7.61 4.13
C SER A 115 -5.22 -7.48 5.21
N TYR A 116 -4.36 -6.46 5.08
CA TYR A 116 -3.28 -6.22 6.04
C TYR A 116 -3.79 -5.97 7.46
N GLN A 117 -4.87 -5.19 7.61
CA GLN A 117 -5.48 -4.95 8.92
C GLN A 117 -6.04 -6.24 9.54
N LYS A 118 -6.65 -7.11 8.72
CA LYS A 118 -7.16 -8.40 9.18
C LYS A 118 -6.03 -9.29 9.69
N ASP A 119 -4.97 -9.46 8.89
CA ASP A 119 -3.82 -10.31 9.25
C ASP A 119 -3.14 -9.80 10.52
N ARG A 120 -2.99 -8.48 10.65
CA ARG A 120 -2.43 -7.85 11.87
C ARG A 120 -3.30 -8.10 13.10
N ASN A 121 -4.62 -7.98 12.97
CA ASN A 121 -5.54 -8.18 14.08
C ASN A 121 -5.56 -9.66 14.53
N GLU A 122 -5.52 -10.59 13.58
CA GLU A 122 -5.45 -12.02 13.86
C GLU A 122 -4.17 -12.40 14.60
N LEU A 123 -3.02 -11.92 14.10
CA LEU A 123 -1.72 -12.14 14.74
C LEU A 123 -1.67 -11.54 16.15
N MET A 124 -2.23 -10.34 16.35
CA MET A 124 -2.30 -9.72 17.68
C MET A 124 -3.17 -10.53 18.64
N LEU A 125 -4.29 -11.07 18.17
CA LEU A 125 -5.18 -11.91 18.98
C LEU A 125 -4.48 -13.22 19.38
N GLU A 126 -3.76 -13.85 18.46
CA GLU A 126 -2.95 -15.04 18.72
C GLU A 126 -1.87 -14.75 19.78
N TYR A 127 -1.12 -13.66 19.61
CA TYR A 127 -0.13 -13.20 20.58
C TYR A 127 -0.72 -13.03 21.99
N MET A 128 -1.90 -12.39 22.10
CA MET A 128 -2.56 -12.18 23.39
C MET A 128 -2.94 -13.51 24.06
N LYS A 129 -3.46 -14.47 23.28
CA LYS A 129 -3.83 -15.79 23.79
C LYS A 129 -2.61 -16.52 24.36
N GLU A 130 -1.52 -16.58 23.60
CA GLU A 130 -0.29 -17.25 24.02
C GLU A 130 0.33 -16.60 25.26
N LYS A 131 0.36 -15.26 25.29
CA LYS A 131 0.81 -14.50 26.45
C LYS A 131 -0.01 -14.80 27.71
N ASP A 132 -1.33 -14.89 27.58
CA ASP A 132 -2.22 -15.19 28.70
C ASP A 132 -2.03 -16.63 29.21
N VAL A 133 -1.83 -17.60 28.33
CA VAL A 133 -1.52 -18.99 28.69
C VAL A 133 -0.19 -19.07 29.45
N ALA A 134 0.86 -18.40 28.97
CA ALA A 134 2.15 -18.36 29.67
C ALA A 134 2.01 -17.73 31.07
N SER A 135 1.29 -16.61 31.16
CA SER A 135 1.00 -15.92 32.44
C SER A 135 0.19 -16.81 33.40
N MET A 136 -0.85 -17.48 32.91
CA MET A 136 -1.65 -18.44 33.68
C MET A 136 -0.77 -19.57 34.21
N SER A 137 0.08 -20.15 33.37
CA SER A 137 0.98 -21.23 33.73
C SER A 137 1.94 -20.82 34.86
N GLY A 138 2.51 -19.62 34.79
CA GLY A 138 3.33 -19.05 35.87
C GLY A 138 2.55 -18.86 37.17
N ARG A 139 1.30 -18.38 37.12
CA ARG A 139 0.43 -18.28 38.30
C ARG A 139 0.10 -19.64 38.91
N LEU A 140 -0.17 -20.64 38.07
CA LEU A 140 -0.48 -22.00 38.50
C LEU A 140 0.73 -22.68 39.14
N LEU A 141 1.93 -22.54 38.56
CA LEU A 141 3.18 -23.04 39.15
C LEU A 141 3.46 -22.40 40.51
N ASN A 142 3.30 -21.07 40.62
CA ASN A 142 3.42 -20.37 41.89
C ASN A 142 2.43 -20.90 42.93
N ARG A 143 1.15 -21.09 42.55
CA ARG A 143 0.12 -21.66 43.42
C ARG A 143 0.45 -23.08 43.85
N TRP A 144 0.94 -23.92 42.93
CA TRP A 144 1.38 -25.28 43.24
C TRP A 144 2.49 -25.27 44.30
N GLY A 145 3.57 -24.52 44.04
CA GLY A 145 4.75 -24.47 44.92
C GLY A 145 4.47 -23.87 46.29
N ARG A 146 3.75 -22.75 46.36
CA ARG A 146 3.54 -22.02 47.62
C ARG A 146 2.35 -22.50 48.44
N VAL A 147 1.32 -23.06 47.81
CA VAL A 147 0.06 -23.35 48.49
C VAL A 147 -0.23 -24.85 48.50
N LYS A 148 -0.33 -25.48 47.32
CA LYS A 148 -0.84 -26.86 47.24
C LYS A 148 0.17 -27.90 47.70
N LYS A 149 1.43 -27.81 47.28
CA LYS A 149 2.47 -28.79 47.61
C LYS A 149 2.70 -28.91 49.12
N PRO A 150 2.91 -27.81 49.89
CA PRO A 150 3.10 -27.93 51.35
C PRO A 150 1.87 -28.52 52.06
N GLN A 151 0.66 -28.12 51.66
CA GLN A 151 -0.59 -28.63 52.24
C GLN A 151 -0.76 -30.14 52.02
N LEU A 152 -0.43 -30.64 50.84
CA LEU A 152 -0.55 -32.06 50.52
C LEU A 152 0.51 -32.89 51.23
N LEU A 153 1.77 -32.43 51.26
CA LEU A 153 2.84 -33.11 51.99
C LEU A 153 2.51 -33.22 53.48
N ALA A 154 2.05 -32.14 54.11
CA ALA A 154 1.63 -32.16 55.51
C ALA A 154 0.44 -33.11 55.77
N LYS A 155 -0.47 -33.28 54.81
CA LYS A 155 -1.56 -34.27 54.93
C LYS A 155 -1.05 -35.70 54.79
N MET A 156 -0.12 -35.96 53.87
CA MET A 156 0.51 -37.28 53.71
C MET A 156 1.26 -37.69 54.98
N GLU A 157 2.07 -36.79 55.54
CA GLU A 157 2.82 -37.03 56.79
C GLU A 157 1.88 -37.36 57.96
N ARG A 158 0.74 -36.66 58.09
CA ARG A 158 -0.26 -36.97 59.11
C ARG A 158 -0.89 -38.35 58.91
N LEU A 159 -1.17 -38.74 57.67
CA LEU A 159 -1.74 -40.05 57.37
C LEU A 159 -0.74 -41.18 57.65
N GLU A 160 0.55 -40.97 57.35
CA GLU A 160 1.62 -41.91 57.69
C GLU A 160 1.73 -42.09 59.21
N GLN A 161 1.74 -41.00 59.98
CA GLN A 161 1.76 -41.04 61.45
C GLN A 161 0.54 -41.76 62.03
N GLN A 162 -0.66 -41.58 61.44
CA GLN A 162 -1.88 -42.27 61.87
C GLN A 162 -1.88 -43.77 61.52
N GLY A 163 -1.23 -44.16 60.43
CA GLY A 163 -1.08 -45.55 60.01
C GLY A 163 -0.01 -46.32 60.79
N GLN A 164 0.86 -45.63 61.52
CA GLN A 164 1.91 -46.25 62.33
C GLN A 164 1.32 -46.83 63.62
N ILE A 165 0.93 -48.11 63.54
CA ILE A 165 0.52 -48.88 64.70
C ILE A 165 1.75 -49.11 65.57
N SER A 166 1.90 -48.33 66.65
CA SER A 166 2.87 -48.64 67.69
C SER A 166 2.43 -49.92 68.41
N ILE A 167 3.20 -51.00 68.24
CA ILE A 167 3.03 -52.22 69.04
C ILE A 167 3.66 -51.95 70.41
N PRO A 168 2.88 -51.90 71.51
CA PRO A 168 3.44 -51.62 72.82
C PRO A 168 4.38 -52.75 73.25
N GLY A 169 5.68 -52.46 73.41
CA GLY A 169 6.67 -53.39 73.96
C GLY A 169 7.84 -53.77 73.04
N LEU A 170 7.91 -53.30 71.79
CA LEU A 170 9.10 -53.48 70.96
C LEU A 170 10.14 -52.38 71.26
N ILE A 171 11.22 -52.74 71.96
CA ILE A 171 12.40 -51.90 72.13
C ILE A 171 13.21 -52.00 70.82
N ASP A 172 13.24 -50.95 70.02
CA ASP A 172 14.13 -50.86 68.86
C ASP A 172 15.59 -50.81 69.35
N LYS A 173 16.28 -51.95 69.26
CA LYS A 173 17.74 -52.00 69.23
C LYS A 173 18.19 -51.93 67.77
N ALA A 174 18.66 -50.78 67.34
CA ALA A 174 19.77 -50.69 66.38
C ALA A 174 20.35 -49.28 66.40
N ALA A 175 21.68 -49.26 66.60
CA ALA A 175 22.56 -48.12 66.43
C ALA A 175 22.77 -47.80 64.94
#